data_AF-A0A7Y3GU78-F1
#
_entry.id   AF-A0A7Y3GU78-F1
#
_cell.length_a   1.000
_cell.length_b   1.000
_cell.length_c   1.000
_cell.angle_alpha   90.00
_cell.angle_beta   90.00
_cell.angle_gamma   90.00
#
_symmetry.space_group_name_H-M   'P 1'
#
loop_
_entity.id
_entity.type
_entity.pdbx_description
1 polymer ?
#
loop_
_entity_poly.entity_id
_entity_poly.type
_entity_poly.pdbx_seq_one_letter_code
_entity_poly.pdbx_strand_id
1 'polypeptide(L)' 'MNYKNYPMVSRVIFGRGSFNQLAEIVAPHRKNTEAPFIFLVDDVFKGNSQLTGKIPVSYKDEILY' A
#
# COMPACT_ATOMS: atom_id res chain seq x y z
N MET A 1 3.85 36.92 -16.30
CA MET A 1 3.66 35.54 -16.81
C MET A 1 3.02 34.71 -15.72
N ASN A 2 1.94 34.01 -16.03
CA ASN A 2 1.25 33.12 -15.08
C ASN A 2 1.57 31.68 -15.45
N TYR A 3 2.25 30.97 -14.55
CA TYR A 3 2.61 29.56 -14.73
C TYR A 3 1.69 28.69 -13.86
N LYS A 4 1.34 27.51 -14.37
CA LYS A 4 0.62 26.51 -13.57
C LYS A 4 1.58 25.80 -12.63
N ASN A 5 1.22 25.76 -11.35
CA ASN A 5 1.87 24.89 -10.37
C ASN A 5 1.15 23.53 -10.38
N TYR A 6 1.80 22.49 -10.88
CA TYR A 6 1.24 21.15 -10.91
C TYR A 6 1.64 20.37 -9.65
N PRO A 7 0.68 19.82 -8.89
CA PRO A 7 1.02 18.96 -7.78
C PRO A 7 1.65 17.66 -8.30
N MET A 8 2.80 17.31 -7.72
CA MET A 8 3.52 16.07 -8.01
C MET A 8 3.35 15.07 -6.86
N VAL A 9 3.55 13.79 -7.15
CA VAL A 9 3.60 12.76 -6.11
C VAL A 9 4.77 13.06 -5.16
N SER A 10 4.49 13.22 -3.87
CA SER A 10 5.45 13.73 -2.89
C SER A 10 6.43 12.68 -2.34
N ARG A 11 6.12 11.39 -2.47
CA ARG A 11 6.95 10.28 -1.97
C ARG A 11 6.97 9.14 -2.99
N VAL A 12 8.16 8.73 -3.40
CA VAL A 12 8.37 7.65 -4.36
C VAL A 12 9.43 6.70 -3.81
N ILE A 13 9.15 5.41 -3.87
CA ILE A 13 10.15 4.36 -3.65
C ILE A 13 10.29 3.60 -4.97
N PHE A 14 11.52 3.39 -5.41
CA PHE A 14 11.82 2.70 -6.67
C PHE A 14 12.96 1.71 -6.49
N GLY A 15 12.80 0.52 -7.09
CA GLY A 15 13.80 -0.55 -7.06
C GLY A 15 13.18 -1.93 -6.92
N ARG A 16 13.89 -2.96 -7.40
CA ARG A 16 13.47 -4.36 -7.24
C ARG A 16 13.41 -4.70 -5.75
N GLY A 17 12.26 -5.20 -5.30
CA GLY A 17 12.02 -5.54 -3.88
C GLY A 17 11.47 -4.41 -3.02
N SER A 18 11.28 -3.21 -3.56
CA SER A 18 10.67 -2.07 -2.86
C SER A 18 9.32 -2.37 -2.21
N PHE A 19 8.54 -3.31 -2.75
CA PHE A 19 7.27 -3.76 -2.17
C PHE A 19 7.39 -4.23 -0.71
N ASN A 20 8.56 -4.73 -0.30
CA ASN A 20 8.80 -5.17 1.08
C ASN A 20 8.72 -4.02 2.11
N GLN A 21 8.83 -2.76 1.68
CA GLN A 21 8.74 -1.57 2.54
C GLN A 21 7.28 -1.13 2.82
N LEU A 22 6.28 -1.80 2.21
CA LEU A 22 4.87 -1.46 2.37
C LEU A 22 4.43 -1.46 3.85
N ALA A 23 4.96 -2.40 4.66
CA ALA A 23 4.66 -2.48 6.09
C ALA A 23 5.13 -1.23 6.84
N GLU A 24 6.35 -0.78 6.57
CA GLU A 24 6.96 0.41 7.18
C GLU A 24 6.21 1.69 6.76
N ILE A 25 5.76 1.77 5.51
CA ILE A 25 4.96 2.89 5.01
C ILE A 25 3.61 2.98 5.72
N VAL A 26 2.92 1.84 5.91
CA VAL A 26 1.57 1.81 6.50
C VAL A 26 1.61 1.98 8.02
N ALA A 27 2.64 1.47 8.69
CA ALA A 27 2.79 1.49 10.15
C ALA A 27 2.46 2.85 10.81
N PRO A 28 3.04 4.00 10.40
CA PRO A 28 2.76 5.29 11.02
C PRO A 28 1.33 5.81 10.77
N HIS A 29 0.61 5.23 9.81
CA HIS A 29 -0.77 5.59 9.48
C HIS A 29 -1.80 4.73 10.22
N ARG A 30 -1.37 3.67 10.91
CA ARG A 30 -2.26 2.85 11.75
C ARG A 30 -2.64 3.62 13.01
N LYS A 31 -3.92 3.96 13.13
CA LYS A 31 -4.45 4.71 14.27
C LYS A 31 -4.62 3.84 15.51
N ASN A 32 -5.15 2.63 15.35
CA ASN A 32 -5.35 1.63 16.40
C ASN A 32 -5.74 0.28 15.75
N THR A 33 -5.97 -0.74 16.57
CA THR A 33 -6.32 -2.11 16.14
C THR A 33 -7.75 -2.24 15.59
N GLU A 34 -8.59 -1.22 15.76
CA GLU A 34 -9.99 -1.21 15.30
C GLU A 34 -10.20 -0.39 14.03
N ALA A 35 -9.16 0.31 13.55
CA ALA A 35 -9.18 1.11 12.33
C ALA A 35 -8.46 0.34 11.20
N PRO A 36 -9.19 -0.41 10.35
CA PRO A 36 -8.59 -1.27 9.34
C PRO A 36 -8.07 -0.49 8.12
N PHE A 37 -7.07 -1.07 7.47
CA PHE A 37 -6.70 -0.77 6.10
C PHE A 37 -7.41 -1.74 5.15
N ILE A 38 -7.88 -1.21 4.02
CA ILE A 38 -8.45 -1.99 2.93
C ILE A 38 -7.43 -2.01 1.79
N PHE A 39 -6.91 -3.19 1.47
CA PHE A 39 -5.99 -3.39 0.36
C PHE A 39 -6.80 -3.79 -0.87
N LEU A 40 -6.96 -2.86 -1.81
CA LEU A 40 -7.54 -3.14 -3.12
C LEU A 40 -6.44 -3.73 -4.01
N VAL A 41 -6.61 -4.99 -4.37
CA VAL A 41 -5.65 -5.76 -5.17
C VAL A 41 -6.35 -6.17 -6.46
N ASP A 42 -5.63 -6.21 -7.57
CA ASP A 42 -6.22 -6.68 -8.83
C ASP A 42 -6.48 -8.21 -8.75
N ASP A 43 -7.67 -8.64 -9.18
CA ASP A 43 -8.12 -10.03 -9.31
C ASP A 43 -7.09 -10.95 -10.01
N VAL A 44 -6.22 -10.45 -10.90
CA VAL A 44 -5.15 -11.23 -11.53
C VAL A 44 -4.18 -11.85 -10.50
N PHE A 45 -4.06 -11.25 -9.31
CA PHE A 45 -3.19 -11.74 -8.25
C PHE A 45 -3.89 -12.68 -7.27
N LYS A 46 -5.19 -12.96 -7.47
CA LYS A 46 -5.95 -13.89 -6.65
C LYS A 46 -5.34 -15.30 -6.73
N GLY A 47 -5.02 -15.87 -5.57
CA GLY A 47 -4.32 -17.17 -5.48
C GLY A 47 -2.80 -17.11 -5.71
N ASN A 48 -2.23 -15.94 -6.03
CA ASN A 48 -0.78 -15.76 -6.14
C ASN A 48 -0.18 -15.40 -4.77
N SER A 49 0.35 -16.40 -4.06
CA SER A 49 0.95 -16.24 -2.74
C SER A 49 2.25 -15.42 -2.74
N GLN A 50 2.93 -15.26 -3.88
CA GLN A 50 4.21 -14.53 -3.95
C GLN A 50 4.04 -13.02 -3.77
N LEU A 51 2.91 -12.46 -4.21
CA LEU A 51 2.56 -11.06 -4.03
C LEU A 51 1.64 -10.88 -2.83
N THR A 52 0.55 -11.63 -2.77
CA THR A 52 -0.49 -11.47 -1.73
C THR A 52 0.07 -11.77 -0.33
N GLY A 53 0.99 -12.73 -0.21
CA GLY A 53 1.68 -13.04 1.05
C GLY A 53 2.63 -11.94 1.55
N LYS A 54 2.95 -10.93 0.72
CA LYS A 54 3.78 -9.79 1.11
C LYS A 54 2.97 -8.56 1.52
N ILE A 55 1.63 -8.62 1.40
CA ILE A 55 0.76 -7.53 1.85
C ILE A 55 0.71 -7.55 3.38
N PRO A 56 1.02 -6.44 4.07
CA PRO A 56 1.14 -6.40 5.53
C PRO A 56 -0.23 -6.25 6.21
N VAL A 57 -1.11 -7.23 6.00
CA VAL A 57 -2.43 -7.31 6.63
C VAL A 57 -2.24 -7.46 8.14
N SER A 58 -2.96 -6.67 8.93
CA SER A 58 -2.93 -6.73 10.40
C SER A 58 -4.31 -6.44 10.99
N TYR A 59 -4.60 -6.98 12.17
CA TYR A 59 -5.85 -6.72 12.89
C TYR A 59 -7.11 -7.02 12.06
N LYS A 60 -7.94 -6.00 11.79
CA LYS A 60 -9.18 -6.06 11.01
C LYS A 60 -9.00 -5.67 9.54
N ASP A 61 -7.76 -5.58 9.07
CA ASP A 61 -7.48 -5.26 7.66
C ASP A 61 -8.08 -6.31 6.72
N GLU A 62 -8.50 -5.87 5.54
CA GLU A 62 -9.07 -6.73 4.51
C GLU A 62 -8.35 -6.58 3.18
N ILE A 63 -8.30 -7.67 2.41
CA ILE A 63 -7.89 -7.65 1.01
C ILE A 63 -9.14 -7.85 0.18
N LEU A 64 -9.42 -6.90 -0.71
CA LEU A 64 -10.46 -7.01 -1.73
C LEU A 64 -9.77 -7.18 -3.08
N TYR A 65 -10.28 -8.11 -3.88
CA TYR A 65 -9.81 -8.43 -5.22
C TYR A 65 -10.79 -7.92 -6.27
#